data_AF-A0A1F6CJI0-F1
#
_entry.id   AF-A0A1F6CJI0-F1
#
_cell.length_a   1.000
_cell.length_b   1.000
_cell.length_c   1.000
_cell.angle_alpha   90.00
_cell.angle_beta   90.00
_cell.angle_gamma   90.00
#
_symmetry.space_group_name_H-M   'P 1'
#
loop_
_entity.id
_entity.type
_entity.pdbx_description
1 polymer ?
#
loop_
_entity_poly.entity_id
_entity_poly.type
_entity_poly.pdbx_seq_one_letter_code
_entity_poly.pdbx_strand_id
1 'polypeptide(L)'
;MNNQSDIERVVMHRVHAIRILRMVISGEAFMVLVCLLALWGIGREVWVAHVLQNAPTNPAELPRFYVAAFSHTRLTVQALTLLTLASLIYLARESVRLLSHLATPAHA
;
A
#
# COMPACT_ATOMS: atom_id res chain seq x y z
N MET A 1 3.14 31.25 -40.64
CA MET A 1 2.52 29.90 -40.55
C MET A 1 3.30 29.05 -39.53
N ASN A 2 3.10 29.27 -38.22
CA ASN A 2 3.78 28.46 -37.18
C ASN A 2 2.99 28.29 -35.86
N ASN A 3 1.79 28.86 -35.73
CA ASN A 3 1.05 28.81 -34.45
C ASN A 3 0.46 27.42 -34.15
N GLN A 4 0.23 26.60 -35.19
CA GLN A 4 -0.37 25.28 -35.05
C GLN A 4 0.60 24.27 -34.42
N SER A 5 1.90 24.38 -34.72
CA SER A 5 2.95 23.50 -34.16
C SER A 5 3.25 23.82 -32.69
N ASP A 6 3.23 25.11 -32.30
CA ASP A 6 3.46 25.52 -30.91
C ASP A 6 2.31 25.09 -29.99
N ILE A 7 1.07 25.24 -30.45
CA ILE A 7 -0.12 24.80 -29.69
C ILE A 7 -0.11 23.26 -29.57
N GLU A 8 0.17 22.55 -30.66
CA GLU A 8 0.26 21.08 -30.66
C GLU A 8 1.36 20.59 -29.70
N ARG A 9 2.52 21.26 -29.68
CA ARG A 9 3.64 20.92 -28.79
C ARG A 9 3.28 21.12 -27.32
N VAL A 10 2.57 22.19 -26.97
CA VAL A 10 2.11 22.46 -25.60
C VAL A 10 1.04 21.45 -25.17
N VAL A 11 0.09 21.12 -26.05
CA VAL A 11 -0.96 20.13 -25.78
C VAL A 11 -0.35 18.73 -25.61
N MET A 12 0.56 18.33 -26.50
CA MET A 12 1.24 17.04 -26.42
C MET A 12 2.10 16.90 -25.16
N HIS A 13 2.77 17.97 -24.71
CA HIS A 13 3.49 17.98 -23.43
C HIS A 13 2.56 17.75 -22.24
N ARG A 14 1.38 18.39 -22.24
CA ARG A 14 0.38 18.22 -21.18
C ARG A 14 -0.23 16.83 -21.19
N VAL A 15 -0.51 16.27 -22.37
CA VAL A 15 -1.02 14.90 -22.51
C VAL A 15 0.02 13.88 -22.04
N HIS A 16 1.30 14.07 -22.38
CA HIS A 16 2.38 13.23 -21.86
C HIS A 16 2.52 13.34 -20.34
N ALA A 17 2.46 14.55 -19.78
CA ALA A 17 2.50 14.77 -18.34
C ALA A 17 1.30 14.11 -17.63
N ILE A 18 0.08 14.24 -18.16
CA ILE A 18 -1.12 13.59 -17.61
C ILE A 18 -1.00 12.07 -17.73
N ARG A 19 -0.45 11.54 -18.82
CA ARG A 19 -0.27 10.10 -19.03
C ARG A 19 0.79 9.52 -18.10
N ILE A 20 1.90 10.23 -17.90
CA ILE A 20 2.95 9.85 -16.95
C ILE A 20 2.44 9.97 -15.51
N LEU A 21 1.71 11.04 -15.18
CA LEU A 21 1.11 11.21 -13.85
C LEU A 21 0.07 10.13 -13.55
N ARG A 22 -0.74 9.75 -14.54
CA ARG A 22 -1.68 8.63 -14.46
C ARG A 22 -0.99 7.27 -14.32
N MET A 23 0.26 7.15 -14.76
CA MET A 23 1.08 5.95 -14.62
C MET A 23 1.84 5.91 -13.28
N VAL A 24 2.28 7.08 -12.78
CA VAL A 24 2.91 7.25 -11.46
C VAL A 24 1.88 7.10 -10.34
N ILE A 25 0.63 7.49 -10.59
CA ILE A 25 -0.54 7.17 -9.77
C ILE A 25 -1.21 5.91 -10.35
N SER A 26 -0.43 4.87 -10.68
CA SER A 26 -1.04 3.54 -10.72
C SER A 26 -1.55 3.29 -9.29
N GLY A 27 -2.82 2.94 -9.14
CA GLY A 27 -3.44 2.78 -7.82
C GLY A 27 -2.62 1.87 -6.90
N GLU A 28 -1.85 0.95 -7.48
CA GLU A 28 -0.90 0.08 -6.79
C GLU A 28 0.29 0.81 -6.16
N ALA A 29 0.99 1.69 -6.90
CA ALA A 29 2.11 2.45 -6.34
C ALA A 29 1.66 3.35 -5.19
N PHE A 30 0.47 3.92 -5.30
CA PHE A 30 -0.16 4.67 -4.22
C PHE A 30 -0.45 3.78 -3.00
N MET A 31 -0.98 2.57 -3.19
CA MET A 31 -1.25 1.63 -2.10
C MET A 31 0.03 1.11 -1.43
N VAL A 32 1.11 0.91 -2.19
CA VAL A 32 2.44 0.59 -1.62
C VAL A 32 2.92 1.74 -0.73
N LEU A 33 2.83 2.98 -1.21
CA LEU A 33 3.20 4.17 -0.43
C LEU A 33 2.36 4.31 0.85
N VAL A 34 1.05 4.12 0.75
CA VAL A 34 0.15 4.14 1.91
C VAL A 34 0.54 3.04 2.91
N CYS A 35 0.84 1.83 2.44
CA CYS A 35 1.29 0.73 3.29
C CYS A 35 2.60 1.07 4.01
N LEU A 36 3.60 1.61 3.29
CA LEU A 36 4.88 2.01 3.86
C LEU A 36 4.73 3.13 4.89
N LEU A 37 3.92 4.15 4.59
CA LEU A 37 3.63 5.24 5.52
C LEU A 37 2.89 4.76 6.76
N ALA A 38 1.95 3.83 6.59
CA ALA A 38 1.20 3.26 7.71
C ALA A 38 2.10 2.39 8.60
N LEU A 39 2.95 1.54 8.02
CA LEU A 39 3.96 0.77 8.75
C LEU A 39 4.95 1.68 9.48
N TRP A 40 5.41 2.75 8.83
CA TRP A 40 6.29 3.73 9.45
C TRP A 40 5.62 4.47 10.61
N GLY A 41 4.36 4.88 10.45
CA GLY A 41 3.57 5.50 11.52
C GLY A 41 3.36 4.56 12.71
N ILE A 42 3.06 3.29 12.47
CA ILE A 42 2.94 2.26 13.52
C ILE A 42 4.28 2.07 14.24
N GLY A 43 5.39 1.96 13.52
CA GLY A 43 6.72 1.81 14.15
C GLY A 43 7.15 3.02 14.99
N ARG A 44 6.60 4.21 14.71
CA ARG A 44 6.83 5.42 15.51
C ARG A 44 5.99 5.45 16.79
N GLU A 45 4.72 5.06 16.70
CA GLU A 45 3.78 5.09 17.84
C GLU A 45 3.89 3.85 18.73
N VAL A 46 4.26 2.71 18.16
CA VAL A 46 4.40 1.43 18.87
C VAL A 46 5.87 1.06 18.92
N TRP A 47 6.40 0.98 20.13
CA TRP A 47 7.74 0.47 20.34
C TRP A 47 7.74 -1.05 20.17
N VAL A 48 7.94 -1.50 18.92
CA VAL A 48 7.88 -2.93 18.53
C VAL A 48 8.80 -3.79 19.39
N ALA A 49 9.94 -3.24 19.81
CA ALA A 49 10.87 -3.90 20.73
C ALA A 49 10.20 -4.27 22.06
N HIS A 50 9.39 -3.39 22.65
CA HIS A 50 8.64 -3.70 23.88
C HIS A 50 7.53 -4.72 23.63
N VAL A 51 6.87 -4.71 22.47
CA VAL A 51 5.85 -5.72 22.15
C VAL A 51 6.47 -7.11 22.06
N LEU A 52 7.61 -7.24 21.39
CA LEU A 52 8.34 -8.51 21.26
C LEU A 52 8.93 -8.98 22.60
N GLN A 53 9.42 -8.07 23.44
CA GLN A 53 9.92 -8.40 24.78
C GLN A 53 8.81 -8.89 25.73
N ASN A 54 7.58 -8.41 25.54
CA ASN A 54 6.42 -8.81 26.35
C ASN A 54 5.63 -9.98 25.72
N ALA A 55 6.06 -10.48 24.56
CA ALA A 55 5.34 -11.55 23.88
C ALA A 55 5.43 -12.86 24.67
N PRO A 56 4.31 -13.59 24.86
CA PRO A 56 4.31 -14.85 25.57
C PRO A 56 5.13 -15.91 24.83
N THR A 57 5.88 -16.72 25.57
CA THR A 57 6.70 -17.82 25.02
C THR A 57 5.85 -18.94 24.42
N ASN A 58 4.60 -19.08 24.87
CA ASN A 58 3.65 -20.05 24.35
C ASN A 58 2.99 -19.52 23.06
N PRO A 59 3.17 -20.20 21.91
CA PRO A 59 2.61 -19.72 20.64
C PRO A 59 1.07 -19.74 20.62
N ALA A 60 0.44 -20.56 21.45
CA ALA A 60 -1.02 -20.62 21.58
C ALA A 60 -1.63 -19.35 22.23
N GLU A 61 -0.84 -18.59 23.00
CA GLU A 61 -1.30 -17.38 23.69
C GLU A 61 -1.06 -16.11 22.86
N LEU A 62 -0.22 -16.19 21.82
CA LEU A 62 0.09 -15.07 20.93
C LEU A 62 -1.14 -14.37 20.35
N PRO A 63 -2.18 -15.07 19.83
CA PRO A 63 -3.33 -14.38 19.26
C PRO A 63 -4.05 -13.52 20.28
N ARG A 64 -4.24 -14.04 21.51
CA ARG A 64 -4.89 -13.33 22.59
C ARG A 64 -4.05 -12.14 23.06
N PHE A 65 -2.74 -12.30 23.16
CA PHE A 65 -1.81 -11.24 23.50
C PHE A 65 -1.84 -10.10 22.48
N TYR A 66 -1.75 -10.40 21.19
CA TYR A 66 -1.78 -9.36 20.15
C TYR A 66 -3.13 -8.63 20.08
N VAL A 67 -4.26 -9.34 20.25
CA VAL A 67 -5.58 -8.71 20.30
C VAL A 67 -5.72 -7.81 21.54
N ALA A 68 -5.25 -8.26 22.70
CA ALA A 68 -5.28 -7.46 23.93
C ALA A 68 -4.34 -6.25 23.85
N ALA A 69 -3.15 -6.40 23.27
CA ALA A 69 -2.22 -5.30 23.04
C ALA A 69 -2.84 -4.28 22.07
N PHE A 70 -3.44 -4.74 20.98
CA PHE A 70 -4.10 -3.87 19.99
C PHE A 70 -5.26 -3.08 20.61
N SER A 71 -6.12 -3.72 21.40
CA SER A 71 -7.27 -3.04 22.02
C SER A 71 -6.86 -1.94 23.01
N HIS A 72 -5.67 -2.05 23.60
CA HIS A 72 -5.10 -1.05 24.52
C HIS A 72 -4.21 0.01 23.83
N THR A 73 -4.09 -0.01 22.50
CA THR A 73 -3.34 1.03 21.76
C THR A 73 -4.18 2.29 21.51
N ARG A 74 -3.49 3.39 21.16
CA ARG A 74 -4.14 4.66 20.77
C ARG A 74 -4.93 4.47 19.48
N LEU A 75 -6.03 5.22 19.33
CA LEU A 75 -6.88 5.20 18.12
C LEU A 75 -6.10 5.39 16.82
N THR A 76 -5.05 6.21 16.84
CA THR A 76 -4.16 6.41 15.67
C THR A 76 -3.48 5.11 15.24
N VAL A 77 -2.97 4.32 16.19
CA VAL A 77 -2.35 3.02 15.91
C VAL A 77 -3.39 2.06 15.34
N GLN A 78 -4.57 1.99 15.95
CA GLN A 78 -5.65 1.12 15.47
C GLN A 78 -6.05 1.45 14.03
N ALA A 79 -6.24 2.73 13.73
CA ALA A 79 -6.57 3.21 12.39
C ALA A 79 -5.46 2.88 11.38
N LEU A 80 -4.19 3.11 11.73
CA LEU A 80 -3.06 2.78 10.88
C LEU A 80 -2.92 1.27 10.65
N THR A 81 -3.12 0.44 11.67
CA THR A 81 -3.09 -1.02 11.52
C THR A 81 -4.19 -1.52 10.60
N LEU A 82 -5.42 -1.01 10.75
CA LEU A 82 -6.53 -1.36 9.86
C LEU A 82 -6.26 -0.92 8.42
N LEU A 83 -5.69 0.29 8.24
CA LEU A 83 -5.29 0.79 6.94
C LEU A 83 -4.21 -0.10 6.30
N THR A 84 -3.17 -0.46 7.06
CA THR A 84 -2.13 -1.40 6.60
C THR A 84 -2.73 -2.74 6.20
N LEU A 85 -3.64 -3.30 7.02
CA LEU A 85 -4.30 -4.58 6.73
C LEU A 85 -5.11 -4.50 5.44
N ALA A 86 -5.89 -3.42 5.26
CA ALA A 86 -6.67 -3.19 4.04
C ALA A 86 -5.76 -3.05 2.81
N SER A 87 -4.67 -2.29 2.91
CA SER A 87 -3.68 -2.15 1.84
C SER A 87 -3.01 -3.49 1.50
N LEU A 88 -2.66 -4.30 2.49
CA LEU A 88 -2.09 -5.64 2.28
C LEU A 88 -3.06 -6.58 1.56
N ILE A 89 -4.32 -6.61 1.99
CA ILE A 89 -5.36 -7.42 1.34
C ILE A 89 -5.53 -6.99 -0.12
N TYR A 90 -5.57 -5.68 -0.37
CA TYR A 90 -5.67 -5.14 -1.72
C TYR A 90 -4.47 -5.53 -2.58
N LEU A 91 -3.24 -5.33 -2.08
CA LEU A 91 -2.01 -5.72 -2.78
C LEU A 91 -1.94 -7.22 -3.06
N ALA A 92 -2.32 -8.07 -2.10
CA ALA A 92 -2.34 -9.52 -2.26
C ALA A 92 -3.34 -9.93 -3.36
N ARG A 93 -4.53 -9.34 -3.36
CA ARG A 93 -5.54 -9.57 -4.39
C ARG A 93 -5.04 -9.15 -5.77
N GLU A 94 -4.42 -7.98 -5.88
CA GLU A 94 -3.92 -7.49 -7.17
C GLU A 94 -2.72 -8.30 -7.65
N SER A 95 -1.84 -8.74 -6.74
CA SER A 95 -0.75 -9.67 -7.06
C SER A 95 -1.28 -10.98 -7.65
N VAL A 96 -2.33 -11.57 -7.06
CA VAL A 96 -2.99 -12.77 -7.59
C VAL A 96 -3.63 -12.51 -8.96
N ARG A 97 -4.24 -11.34 -9.13
CA ARG A 97 -4.83 -10.93 -10.42
C ARG A 97 -3.76 -10.83 -11.50
N LEU A 98 -2.66 -10.14 -11.24
CA LEU A 98 -1.53 -10.03 -12.16
C LEU A 98 -0.92 -11.39 -12.48
N LEU A 99 -0.77 -12.26 -11.47
CA LEU A 99 -0.29 -13.62 -11.66
C LEU A 99 -1.22 -14.44 -12.56
N SER A 100 -2.55 -14.30 -12.39
CA SER A 100 -3.55 -14.99 -13.22
C SER A 100 -3.53 -14.53 -14.69
N HIS A 101 -3.26 -13.24 -14.94
CA HIS A 101 -3.10 -12.72 -16.29
C HIS A 101 -1.83 -13.26 -16.98
N LEU A 102 -0.76 -13.49 -16.22
CA LEU A 102 0.47 -14.11 -16.72
C LEU A 102 0.36 -15.63 -16.90
N ALA A 103 -0.44 -16.29 -16.05
CA ALA A 103 -0.63 -17.74 -16.06
C ALA A 103 -1.65 -18.24 -17.10
N THR A 104 -2.38 -17.34 -17.78
CA THR A 104 -3.24 -17.70 -18.90
C THR A 104 -2.41 -17.60 -20.19
N PRO A 105 -1.82 -18.69 -20.71
CA PRO A 105 -1.20 -18.64 -22.03
C PRO A 105 -2.28 -18.30 -23.04
N ALA A 106 -1.99 -17.34 -23.92
CA ALA A 106 -2.77 -17.13 -25.12
C ALA A 106 -2.72 -18.41 -25.95
N HIS A 107 -3.70 -19.30 -25.77
CA HIS A 107 -3.97 -20.35 -26.72
C HIS A 107 -4.50 -19.69 -27.99
N ALA A 108 -3.60 -19.58 -28.97
CA ALA A 108 -3.87 -19.37 -30.37
C ALA A 108 -4.77 -20.49 -30.94
#